data_AF-A0A9E3NTB4-F1
#
_entry.id   AF-A0A9E3NTB4-F1
#
_cell.length_a   1.000
_cell.length_b   1.000
_cell.length_c   1.000
_cell.angle_alpha   90.00
_cell.angle_beta   90.00
_cell.angle_gamma   90.00
#
_symmetry.space_group_name_H-M   'P 1'
#
loop_
_entity.id
_entity.type
_entity.pdbx_description
1 polymer ?
#
loop_
_entity_poly.entity_id
_entity_poly.type
_entity_poly.pdbx_seq_one_letter_code
_entity_poly.pdbx_strand_id
1 'polypeptide(L)'
;MSPELLLDGARVTLSFHPDRLRRDGVSVAEGLVREGRYKSQFETGVTNGSPTAFAGGDRDRWERTLFGGAYHAGGVGVSERPKYGALNVMGHADGGSPRFGSCFLELRREIASRCTFTWGDSHEGPAHVGTIDVLEPVVAALFEAVDAKREALGVTNLDVPALVARLANPPAPTVGRALDAYIEAQVHSDVDLARDVEAIVVDPSFTGTEIGDALEALASRHRISLRRHPGFALSPAEVPDDFRGPRMAPLARRIEAAFASVPGRLDAAALGRAAASLHRDPSAWSDWATPEETWQHIKQLWHVLVRFG
;
A
#
# COMPACT_ATOMS: atom_id res chain seq x y z
N MET A 1 15.92 24.90 -8.28
CA MET A 1 14.67 24.26 -8.73
C MET A 1 13.72 24.34 -7.55
N SER A 2 12.53 24.93 -7.67
CA SER A 2 11.60 24.96 -6.53
C SER A 2 11.09 23.55 -6.24
N PRO A 3 10.79 23.21 -4.97
CA PRO A 3 10.15 21.94 -4.60
C PRO A 3 8.89 21.64 -5.43
N GLU A 4 8.16 22.70 -5.82
CA GLU A 4 6.97 22.65 -6.67
C GLU A 4 7.24 21.96 -8.02
N LEU A 5 8.41 22.17 -8.62
CA LEU A 5 8.78 21.57 -9.92
C LEU A 5 9.11 20.08 -9.79
N LEU A 6 9.57 19.62 -8.61
CA LEU A 6 9.89 18.22 -8.33
C LEU A 6 8.62 17.36 -8.17
N LEU A 7 7.45 17.99 -7.97
CA LEU A 7 6.23 17.32 -7.55
C LEU A 7 5.07 17.49 -8.53
N ASP A 8 5.26 18.26 -9.60
CA ASP A 8 4.18 18.55 -10.57
C ASP A 8 3.59 17.26 -11.18
N GLY A 9 4.41 16.23 -11.33
CA GLY A 9 4.01 14.89 -11.78
C GLY A 9 3.67 13.89 -10.68
N ALA A 10 3.97 14.16 -9.41
CA ALA A 10 3.76 13.20 -8.33
C ALA A 10 2.26 13.06 -8.00
N ARG A 11 1.84 11.85 -7.64
CA ARG A 11 0.47 11.55 -7.20
C ARG A 11 0.48 10.83 -5.88
N VAL A 12 -0.50 11.14 -5.03
CA VAL A 12 -0.76 10.33 -3.84
C VAL A 12 -1.41 9.03 -4.29
N THR A 13 -0.91 7.91 -3.77
CA THR A 13 -1.41 6.57 -4.07
C THR A 13 -1.88 5.89 -2.79
N LEU A 14 -3.08 5.30 -2.81
CA LEU A 14 -3.62 4.51 -1.71
C LEU A 14 -3.55 3.04 -2.06
N SER A 15 -2.56 2.33 -1.53
CA SER A 15 -2.38 0.89 -1.73
C SER A 15 -3.43 0.08 -0.96
N PHE A 16 -3.92 -0.99 -1.58
CA PHE A 16 -4.83 -1.94 -0.93
C PHE A 16 -4.76 -3.32 -1.58
N HIS A 17 -5.17 -4.34 -0.81
CA HIS A 17 -5.45 -5.66 -1.35
C HIS A 17 -6.97 -5.79 -1.58
N PRO A 18 -7.43 -5.90 -2.84
CA PRO A 18 -8.86 -5.82 -3.16
C PRO A 18 -9.66 -7.02 -2.63
N ASP A 19 -9.00 -8.13 -2.36
CA ASP A 19 -9.56 -9.43 -1.98
C ASP A 19 -9.59 -9.68 -0.46
N ARG A 20 -8.99 -8.79 0.35
CA ARG A 20 -9.00 -8.95 1.81
C ARG A 20 -10.40 -8.75 2.34
N LEU A 21 -10.79 -9.59 3.28
CA LEU A 21 -12.11 -9.55 3.91
C LEU A 21 -12.09 -8.61 5.12
N ARG A 22 -13.09 -7.74 5.17
CA ARG A 22 -13.44 -6.94 6.34
C ARG A 22 -14.08 -7.84 7.42
N ARG A 23 -14.28 -7.29 8.62
CA ARG A 23 -14.93 -8.01 9.74
C ARG A 23 -16.36 -8.48 9.43
N ASP A 24 -17.03 -7.82 8.50
CA ASP A 24 -18.38 -8.17 8.02
C ASP A 24 -18.36 -9.22 6.89
N GLY A 25 -17.18 -9.75 6.53
CA GLY A 25 -16.99 -10.75 5.48
C GLY A 25 -17.01 -10.18 4.06
N VAL A 26 -17.18 -8.87 3.89
CA VAL A 26 -17.16 -8.19 2.58
C VAL A 26 -15.72 -7.93 2.16
N SER A 27 -15.38 -8.19 0.90
CA SER A 27 -14.05 -7.87 0.38
C SER A 27 -13.83 -6.37 0.25
N VAL A 28 -12.58 -5.93 0.23
CA VAL A 28 -12.24 -4.50 0.01
C VAL A 28 -12.83 -3.99 -1.31
N ALA A 29 -12.72 -4.76 -2.40
CA ALA A 29 -13.28 -4.38 -3.70
C ALA A 29 -14.81 -4.19 -3.65
N GLU A 30 -15.54 -5.14 -3.06
CA GLU A 30 -17.00 -5.02 -2.88
C GLU A 30 -17.36 -3.84 -1.99
N GLY A 31 -16.58 -3.57 -0.94
CA GLY A 31 -16.75 -2.41 -0.08
C GLY A 31 -16.64 -1.10 -0.87
N LEU A 32 -15.60 -0.97 -1.70
CA LEU A 32 -15.42 0.19 -2.58
C LEU A 32 -16.58 0.36 -3.55
N VAL A 33 -17.06 -0.73 -4.18
CA VAL A 33 -18.23 -0.71 -5.08
C VAL A 33 -19.49 -0.25 -4.37
N ARG A 34 -19.76 -0.76 -3.17
CA ARG A 34 -20.99 -0.46 -2.42
C ARG A 34 -21.00 0.98 -1.90
N GLU A 35 -19.86 1.44 -1.39
CA GLU A 35 -19.79 2.65 -0.58
C GLU A 35 -19.29 3.87 -1.35
N GLY A 36 -18.58 3.68 -2.47
CA GLY A 36 -18.07 4.78 -3.29
C GLY A 36 -16.99 5.61 -2.60
N ARG A 37 -16.40 5.10 -1.51
CA ARG A 37 -15.43 5.82 -0.65
C ARG A 37 -14.30 4.89 -0.23
N TYR A 38 -13.09 5.43 -0.12
CA TYR A 38 -11.98 4.72 0.51
C TYR A 38 -12.01 4.96 2.02
N LYS A 39 -12.01 3.86 2.79
CA LYS A 39 -12.13 3.88 4.25
C LYS A 39 -10.83 3.48 4.93
N SER A 40 -10.60 4.05 6.11
CA SER A 40 -9.43 3.77 6.92
C SER A 40 -9.47 2.37 7.56
N GLN A 41 -8.34 1.97 8.15
CA GLN A 41 -8.27 0.75 8.96
C GLN A 41 -9.21 0.81 10.18
N PHE A 42 -9.42 1.98 10.79
CA PHE A 42 -10.34 2.14 11.93
C PHE A 42 -11.79 1.80 11.55
N GLU A 43 -12.17 2.01 10.30
CA GLU A 43 -13.50 1.74 9.80
C GLU A 43 -13.66 0.30 9.29
N THR A 44 -12.63 -0.24 8.63
CA THR A 44 -12.72 -1.53 7.92
C THR A 44 -12.18 -2.72 8.71
N GLY A 45 -11.23 -2.47 9.63
CA GLY A 45 -10.43 -3.48 10.31
C GLY A 45 -9.39 -4.18 9.43
N VAL A 46 -9.29 -3.83 8.13
CA VAL A 46 -8.35 -4.44 7.19
C VAL A 46 -7.02 -3.68 7.21
N THR A 47 -5.91 -4.40 7.25
CA THR A 47 -4.58 -3.79 7.22
C THR A 47 -3.55 -4.72 6.60
N ASN A 48 -2.49 -4.13 6.06
CA ASN A 48 -1.23 -4.82 5.78
C ASN A 48 -0.07 -4.18 6.57
N GLY A 49 -0.39 -3.38 7.59
CA GLY A 49 0.54 -2.76 8.53
C GLY A 49 0.37 -3.34 9.94
N SER A 50 0.26 -2.46 10.94
CA SER A 50 -0.04 -2.83 12.33
C SER A 50 -1.55 -3.10 12.50
N PRO A 51 -1.98 -4.19 13.17
CA PRO A 51 -3.40 -4.49 13.41
C PRO A 51 -4.05 -3.67 14.53
N THR A 52 -3.36 -2.66 15.06
CA THR A 52 -3.72 -1.97 16.32
C THR A 52 -4.52 -0.67 16.15
N ALA A 53 -5.27 -0.53 15.05
CA ALA A 53 -6.15 0.62 14.81
C ALA A 53 -7.47 0.49 15.60
N PHE A 54 -7.37 0.70 16.91
CA PHE A 54 -8.49 0.83 17.84
C PHE A 54 -8.11 1.80 18.97
N ALA A 55 -9.09 2.33 19.70
CA ALA A 55 -8.83 3.28 20.78
C ALA A 55 -7.83 2.72 21.80
N GLY A 56 -6.74 3.44 22.03
CA GLY A 56 -5.65 3.00 22.91
C GLY A 56 -4.65 2.00 22.31
N GLY A 57 -4.82 1.55 21.06
CA GLY A 57 -3.81 0.74 20.34
C GLY A 57 -2.60 1.55 19.88
N ASP A 58 -1.56 0.90 19.33
CA ASP A 58 -0.35 1.60 18.89
C ASP A 58 -0.65 2.65 17.81
N ARG A 59 -1.45 2.30 16.80
CA ARG A 59 -1.83 3.24 15.73
C ARG A 59 -2.53 4.48 16.27
N ASP A 60 -3.40 4.29 17.26
CA ASP A 60 -4.09 5.39 17.92
C ASP A 60 -3.13 6.32 18.68
N ARG A 61 -2.10 5.76 19.33
CA ARG A 61 -1.04 6.53 20.00
C ARG A 61 -0.14 7.26 19.01
N TRP A 62 0.23 6.64 17.90
CA TRP A 62 1.04 7.28 16.86
C TRP A 62 0.29 8.48 16.25
N GLU A 63 -0.99 8.32 15.91
CA GLU A 63 -1.82 9.43 15.42
C GLU A 63 -1.96 10.55 16.45
N ARG A 64 -2.06 10.22 17.74
CA ARG A 64 -2.10 11.22 18.82
C ARG A 64 -0.83 12.07 18.82
N THR A 65 0.33 11.41 18.75
CA THR A 65 1.63 12.09 18.75
C THR A 65 1.81 12.92 17.49
N LEU A 66 1.54 12.35 16.32
CA LEU A 66 1.79 13.00 15.03
C LEU A 66 0.87 14.21 14.78
N PHE A 67 -0.39 14.14 15.22
CA PHE A 67 -1.40 15.17 14.94
C PHE A 67 -1.83 15.94 16.19
N GLY A 68 -1.04 15.90 17.26
CA GLY A 68 -1.33 16.64 18.50
C GLY A 68 -2.68 16.30 19.13
N GLY A 69 -3.18 15.08 18.91
CA GLY A 69 -4.48 14.62 19.42
C GLY A 69 -5.71 15.15 18.68
N ALA A 70 -5.56 15.73 17.48
CA ALA A 70 -6.69 16.25 16.70
C ALA A 70 -7.81 15.22 16.49
N TYR A 71 -7.44 13.95 16.27
CA TYR A 71 -8.38 12.83 16.07
C TYR A 71 -8.89 12.16 17.36
N HIS A 72 -8.55 12.75 18.51
CA HIS A 72 -8.98 12.32 19.84
C HIS A 72 -9.87 13.34 20.53
N ALA A 73 -10.11 14.48 19.88
CA ALA A 73 -11.02 15.50 20.37
C ALA A 73 -12.47 14.97 20.40
N GLY A 74 -13.27 15.48 21.34
CA GLY A 74 -14.69 15.12 21.44
C GLY A 74 -15.43 15.48 20.16
N GLY A 75 -16.24 14.54 19.65
CA GLY A 75 -17.03 14.72 18.43
C GLY A 75 -16.36 14.27 17.14
N VAL A 76 -15.06 13.95 17.16
CA VAL A 76 -14.34 13.44 15.98
C VAL A 76 -14.57 11.93 15.83
N GLY A 77 -15.16 11.52 14.72
CA GLY A 77 -15.46 10.13 14.39
C GLY A 77 -14.27 9.37 13.80
N VAL A 78 -14.34 8.04 13.80
CA VAL A 78 -13.32 7.17 13.18
C VAL A 78 -13.17 7.41 11.67
N SER A 79 -14.23 7.85 10.99
CA SER A 79 -14.20 8.18 9.57
C SER A 79 -13.41 9.45 9.26
N GLU A 80 -13.27 10.36 10.23
CA GLU A 80 -12.51 11.60 10.06
C GLU A 80 -11.01 11.39 10.19
N ARG A 81 -10.58 10.22 10.68
CA ARG A 81 -9.16 9.87 10.80
C ARG A 81 -8.46 9.81 9.44
N PRO A 82 -7.14 10.01 9.40
CA PRO A 82 -6.41 10.05 8.15
C PRO A 82 -6.49 8.74 7.38
N LYS A 83 -6.55 8.85 6.05
CA LYS A 83 -6.36 7.71 5.14
C LYS A 83 -4.89 7.72 4.73
N TYR A 84 -4.24 6.56 4.80
CA TYR A 84 -2.80 6.46 4.61
C TYR A 84 -2.46 5.91 3.23
N GLY A 85 -1.45 6.52 2.61
CA GLY A 85 -0.89 6.12 1.34
C GLY A 85 0.54 6.60 1.19
N ALA A 86 0.98 6.77 -0.04
CA ALA A 86 2.31 7.30 -0.33
C ALA A 86 2.33 8.23 -1.54
N LEU A 87 3.21 9.22 -1.49
CA LEU A 87 3.49 10.11 -2.61
C LEU A 87 4.43 9.40 -3.59
N ASN A 88 3.93 9.08 -4.78
CA ASN A 88 4.68 8.36 -5.82
C ASN A 88 5.57 9.31 -6.63
N VAL A 89 6.61 9.84 -5.99
CA VAL A 89 7.52 10.83 -6.59
C VAL A 89 8.34 10.24 -7.74
N MET A 90 8.61 8.93 -7.71
CA MET A 90 9.39 8.23 -8.74
C MET A 90 8.55 7.78 -9.95
N GLY A 91 7.23 7.95 -9.90
CA GLY A 91 6.33 7.52 -10.97
C GLY A 91 6.33 6.00 -11.19
N HIS A 92 6.52 5.22 -10.13
CA HIS A 92 6.57 3.76 -10.25
C HIS A 92 5.21 3.18 -10.65
N ALA A 93 5.26 2.13 -11.48
CA ALA A 93 4.07 1.46 -11.99
C ALA A 93 3.26 0.74 -10.90
N ASP A 94 3.91 0.36 -9.80
CA ASP A 94 3.33 -0.29 -8.61
C ASP A 94 2.99 0.71 -7.47
N GLY A 95 3.00 2.00 -7.77
CA GLY A 95 2.62 3.05 -6.82
C GLY A 95 3.72 3.42 -5.83
N GLY A 96 3.39 4.28 -4.86
CA GLY A 96 4.37 4.81 -3.90
C GLY A 96 4.70 3.88 -2.74
N SER A 97 3.87 2.88 -2.45
CA SER A 97 4.05 1.95 -1.32
C SER A 97 3.45 0.57 -1.59
N PRO A 98 4.02 -0.23 -2.52
CA PRO A 98 3.51 -1.56 -2.87
C PRO A 98 3.51 -2.54 -1.69
N ARG A 99 4.27 -2.26 -0.62
CA ARG A 99 4.23 -3.01 0.63
C ARG A 99 2.80 -3.21 1.17
N PHE A 100 1.90 -2.25 0.98
CA PHE A 100 0.58 -2.28 1.61
C PHE A 100 -0.56 -2.82 0.73
N GLY A 101 -0.29 -3.13 -0.54
CA GLY A 101 -1.34 -3.60 -1.42
C GLY A 101 -0.85 -3.98 -2.81
N SER A 102 -1.54 -4.95 -3.40
CA SER A 102 -1.33 -5.39 -4.77
C SER A 102 -1.96 -4.47 -5.80
N CYS A 103 -2.94 -3.66 -5.39
CA CYS A 103 -3.59 -2.65 -6.20
C CYS A 103 -3.46 -1.30 -5.51
N PHE A 104 -3.68 -0.21 -6.25
CA PHE A 104 -3.74 1.12 -5.65
C PHE A 104 -4.71 2.05 -6.38
N LEU A 105 -5.22 3.02 -5.62
CA LEU A 105 -5.90 4.18 -6.18
C LEU A 105 -4.86 5.26 -6.44
N GLU A 106 -4.79 5.76 -7.66
CA GLU A 106 -4.07 7.01 -7.96
C GLU A 106 -5.05 8.16 -7.78
N LEU A 107 -4.75 9.04 -6.82
CA LEU A 107 -5.61 10.16 -6.49
C LEU A 107 -5.33 11.34 -7.40
N ARG A 108 -6.36 12.16 -7.64
CA ARG A 108 -6.17 13.43 -8.35
C ARG A 108 -5.23 14.34 -7.56
N ARG A 109 -4.52 15.21 -8.30
CA ARG A 109 -3.47 16.09 -7.73
C ARG A 109 -3.97 16.95 -6.57
N GLU A 110 -5.23 17.40 -6.63
CA GLU A 110 -5.81 18.30 -5.63
C GLU A 110 -5.85 17.70 -4.23
N ILE A 111 -5.82 16.36 -4.10
CA ILE A 111 -5.77 15.70 -2.79
C ILE A 111 -4.51 16.08 -2.01
N ALA A 112 -3.39 16.38 -2.67
CA ALA A 112 -2.14 16.74 -1.98
C ALA A 112 -2.29 17.94 -1.04
N SER A 113 -3.22 18.88 -1.34
CA SER A 113 -3.54 20.03 -0.47
C SER A 113 -4.20 19.64 0.87
N ARG A 114 -4.68 18.40 0.97
CA ARG A 114 -5.34 17.83 2.17
C ARG A 114 -4.44 16.81 2.86
N CYS A 115 -3.17 16.75 2.49
CA CYS A 115 -2.22 15.77 3.02
C CYS A 115 -1.15 16.43 3.89
N THR A 116 -0.75 15.71 4.94
CA THR A 116 0.62 15.80 5.43
C THR A 116 1.46 14.68 4.81
N PHE A 117 2.78 14.86 4.86
CA PHE A 117 3.75 13.93 4.34
C PHE A 117 4.86 13.68 5.37
N THR A 118 5.34 12.45 5.42
CA THR A 118 6.48 12.06 6.26
C THR A 118 7.47 11.23 5.46
N TRP A 119 8.76 11.39 5.72
CA TRP A 119 9.76 10.44 5.20
C TRP A 119 9.71 9.15 6.04
N GLY A 120 9.46 8.02 5.39
CA GLY A 120 9.30 6.75 6.06
C GLY A 120 8.00 6.64 6.85
N ASP A 121 7.99 5.62 7.71
CA ASP A 121 6.82 5.14 8.43
C ASP A 121 6.46 6.08 9.60
N SER A 122 5.23 6.60 9.67
CA SER A 122 4.78 7.52 10.73
C SER A 122 4.88 6.96 12.15
N HIS A 123 4.92 5.63 12.28
CA HIS A 123 5.02 4.96 13.57
C HIS A 123 6.40 5.12 14.24
N GLU A 124 7.43 5.52 13.49
CA GLU A 124 8.78 5.74 14.00
C GLU A 124 8.95 7.13 14.66
N GLY A 125 7.91 7.98 14.63
CA GLY A 125 8.00 9.36 15.11
C GLY A 125 8.86 10.22 14.18
N PRO A 126 8.48 10.35 12.89
CA PRO A 126 9.33 10.96 11.88
C PRO A 126 9.65 12.42 12.22
N ALA A 127 10.94 12.75 12.25
CA ALA A 127 11.41 14.12 12.46
C ALA A 127 11.08 15.04 11.27
N HIS A 128 10.82 14.45 10.10
CA HIS A 128 10.64 15.16 8.84
C HIS A 128 9.17 15.07 8.40
N VAL A 129 8.41 16.11 8.75
CA VAL A 129 7.00 16.25 8.42
C VAL A 129 6.84 17.50 7.54
N GLY A 130 5.94 17.43 6.56
CA GLY A 130 5.63 18.56 5.68
C GLY A 130 4.22 18.52 5.13
N THR A 131 3.81 19.59 4.47
CA THR A 131 2.62 19.65 3.62
C THR A 131 3.05 19.79 2.16
N ILE A 132 2.12 19.83 1.21
CA ILE A 132 2.49 20.09 -0.18
C ILE A 132 3.10 21.50 -0.36
N ASP A 133 2.68 22.47 0.46
CA ASP A 133 3.16 23.84 0.43
C ASP A 133 4.53 24.01 1.11
N VAL A 134 4.89 23.08 2.01
CA VAL A 134 6.15 23.08 2.77
C VAL A 134 6.70 21.66 2.83
N LEU A 135 7.17 21.15 1.68
CA LEU A 135 7.69 19.77 1.56
C LEU A 135 9.21 19.67 1.79
N GLU A 136 9.91 20.79 1.96
CA GLU A 136 11.37 20.85 2.11
C GLU A 136 11.92 19.91 3.18
N PRO A 137 11.31 19.75 4.38
CA PRO A 137 11.82 18.82 5.38
C PRO A 137 11.83 17.36 4.90
N VAL A 138 10.80 16.96 4.15
CA VAL A 138 10.67 15.60 3.60
C VAL A 138 11.64 15.39 2.43
N VAL A 139 11.80 16.40 1.57
CA VAL A 139 12.76 16.36 0.46
C VAL A 139 14.20 16.31 0.98
N ALA A 140 14.52 17.07 2.03
CA ALA A 140 15.83 17.02 2.68
C ALA A 140 16.14 15.62 3.21
N ALA A 141 15.18 14.99 3.90
CA ALA A 141 15.32 13.62 4.40
C ALA A 141 15.53 12.60 3.26
N LEU A 142 14.83 12.77 2.13
CA LEU A 142 15.06 11.96 0.94
C LEU A 142 16.50 12.11 0.42
N PHE A 143 17.03 13.34 0.35
CA PHE A 143 18.40 13.57 -0.10
C PHE A 143 19.44 12.98 0.86
N GLU A 144 19.24 13.12 2.17
CA GLU A 144 20.09 12.49 3.18
C GLU A 144 20.07 10.97 3.07
N ALA A 145 18.90 10.36 2.85
CA ALA A 145 18.78 8.92 2.67
C ALA A 145 19.51 8.42 1.41
N VAL A 146 19.40 9.17 0.30
CA VAL A 146 20.12 8.88 -0.95
C VAL A 146 21.63 8.97 -0.76
N ASP A 147 22.11 10.00 -0.07
CA ASP A 147 23.53 10.19 0.20
C ASP A 147 24.08 9.05 1.08
N ALA A 148 23.34 8.68 2.12
CA ALA A 148 23.76 7.66 3.07
C ALA A 148 23.74 6.23 2.50
N LYS A 149 22.73 5.88 1.69
CA LYS A 149 22.50 4.49 1.26
C LYS A 149 22.77 4.24 -0.22
N ARG A 150 22.97 5.29 -1.02
CA ARG A 150 23.03 5.23 -2.49
C ARG A 150 21.77 4.59 -3.11
N GLU A 151 20.65 4.66 -2.41
CA GLU A 151 19.34 4.14 -2.85
C GLU A 151 18.22 4.94 -2.20
N ALA A 152 17.08 5.06 -2.90
CA ALA A 152 15.85 5.56 -2.31
C ALA A 152 14.64 5.16 -3.14
N LEU A 153 13.50 4.99 -2.47
CA LEU A 153 12.20 4.77 -3.12
C LEU A 153 12.27 3.63 -4.16
N GLY A 154 12.99 2.54 -3.90
CA GLY A 154 13.10 1.40 -4.83
C GLY A 154 14.12 1.55 -5.97
N VAL A 155 14.89 2.63 -6.02
CA VAL A 155 15.97 2.83 -7.00
C VAL A 155 17.32 2.68 -6.31
N THR A 156 18.18 1.80 -6.83
CA THR A 156 19.55 1.59 -6.35
C THR A 156 20.58 2.37 -7.17
N ASN A 157 21.81 2.49 -6.68
CA ASN A 157 22.92 3.21 -7.33
C ASN A 157 22.57 4.67 -7.67
N LEU A 158 21.89 5.35 -6.74
CA LEU A 158 21.35 6.69 -6.90
C LEU A 158 22.14 7.69 -6.05
N ASP A 159 22.68 8.77 -6.64
CA ASP A 159 23.11 9.99 -5.92
C ASP A 159 22.09 11.11 -6.05
N VAL A 160 22.29 12.17 -5.26
CA VAL A 160 21.44 13.36 -5.26
C VAL A 160 21.35 14.01 -6.65
N PRO A 161 22.45 14.23 -7.40
CA PRO A 161 22.35 14.74 -8.77
C PRO A 161 21.53 13.84 -9.71
N ALA A 162 21.72 12.52 -9.66
CA ALA A 162 20.96 11.56 -10.46
C ALA A 162 19.46 11.55 -10.07
N LEU A 163 19.16 11.65 -8.77
CA LEU A 163 17.78 11.82 -8.30
C LEU A 163 17.15 13.08 -8.88
N VAL A 164 17.80 14.24 -8.73
CA VAL A 164 17.28 15.52 -9.25
C VAL A 164 17.07 15.46 -10.77
N ALA A 165 18.01 14.88 -11.51
CA ALA A 165 17.89 14.70 -12.96
C ALA A 165 16.70 13.81 -13.33
N ARG A 166 16.49 12.71 -12.59
CA ARG A 166 15.37 11.79 -12.77
C ARG A 166 14.03 12.47 -12.46
N LEU A 167 13.96 13.28 -11.41
CA LEU A 167 12.73 13.99 -11.05
C LEU A 167 12.38 15.07 -12.08
N ALA A 168 13.38 15.75 -12.62
CA ALA A 168 13.18 16.73 -13.69
C ALA A 168 12.79 16.10 -15.03
N ASN A 169 13.26 14.88 -15.30
CA ASN A 169 12.99 14.14 -16.53
C ASN A 169 12.60 12.69 -16.18
N PRO A 170 11.34 12.46 -15.73
CA PRO A 170 10.92 11.15 -15.29
C PRO A 170 10.99 10.14 -16.44
N PRO A 171 11.62 8.98 -16.25
CA PRO A 171 11.63 7.93 -17.24
C PRO A 171 10.23 7.28 -17.36
N ALA A 172 10.07 6.39 -18.33
CA ALA A 172 8.88 5.56 -18.41
C ALA A 172 8.67 4.78 -17.10
N PRO A 173 7.42 4.61 -16.62
CA PRO A 173 7.13 3.90 -15.38
C PRO A 173 7.68 2.47 -15.38
N THR A 174 8.42 2.14 -14.34
CA THR A 174 8.89 0.78 -14.03
C THR A 174 8.35 0.36 -12.67
N VAL A 175 8.38 -0.94 -12.34
CA VAL A 175 8.06 -1.42 -10.99
C VAL A 175 9.19 -0.97 -10.05
N GLY A 176 8.81 -0.30 -8.95
CA GLY A 176 9.74 0.24 -7.97
C GLY A 176 10.11 -0.73 -6.87
N ARG A 177 9.20 -1.63 -6.46
CA ARG A 177 9.43 -2.60 -5.37
C ARG A 177 9.85 -1.96 -4.04
N ALA A 178 9.41 -0.72 -3.81
CA ALA A 178 9.78 0.08 -2.66
C ALA A 178 9.08 -0.45 -1.39
N LEU A 179 9.80 -1.27 -0.60
CA LEU A 179 9.23 -1.91 0.59
C LEU A 179 9.29 -1.05 1.84
N ASP A 180 10.45 -0.45 2.13
CA ASP A 180 10.73 0.20 3.41
C ASP A 180 11.07 1.69 3.26
N ALA A 181 11.27 2.18 2.01
CA ALA A 181 11.54 3.59 1.72
C ALA A 181 10.40 4.16 0.89
N TYR A 182 9.59 5.02 1.49
CA TYR A 182 8.49 5.73 0.83
C TYR A 182 8.23 7.07 1.55
N ILE A 183 7.64 8.01 0.83
CA ILE A 183 7.10 9.23 1.43
C ILE A 183 5.65 8.92 1.78
N GLU A 184 5.36 8.68 3.06
CA GLU A 184 4.01 8.41 3.52
C GLU A 184 3.16 9.68 3.35
N ALA A 185 1.93 9.50 2.89
CA ALA A 185 0.94 10.56 2.75
C ALA A 185 -0.24 10.26 3.68
N GLN A 186 -0.61 11.24 4.50
CA GLN A 186 -1.76 11.14 5.41
C GLN A 186 -2.86 12.08 4.91
N VAL A 187 -3.93 11.52 4.32
CA VAL A 187 -5.05 12.29 3.75
C VAL A 187 -6.05 12.63 4.86
N HIS A 188 -6.18 13.92 5.19
CA HIS A 188 -7.00 14.43 6.29
C HIS A 188 -8.47 14.70 5.92
N SER A 189 -8.99 14.00 4.91
CA SER A 189 -10.37 14.13 4.47
C SER A 189 -10.95 12.78 4.07
N ASP A 190 -12.24 12.76 3.77
CA ASP A 190 -12.81 11.67 2.98
C ASP A 190 -12.18 11.61 1.59
N VAL A 191 -12.10 10.39 1.06
CA VAL A 191 -11.68 10.09 -0.31
C VAL A 191 -12.88 9.48 -1.02
N ASP A 192 -13.57 10.32 -1.77
CA ASP A 192 -14.70 9.94 -2.61
C ASP A 192 -14.17 9.44 -3.95
N LEU A 193 -14.59 8.24 -4.38
CA LEU A 193 -14.01 7.62 -5.57
C LEU A 193 -14.34 8.38 -6.85
N ALA A 194 -15.54 8.97 -6.98
CA ALA A 194 -15.92 9.72 -8.18
C ALA A 194 -15.15 11.04 -8.29
N ARG A 195 -14.99 11.72 -7.15
CA ARG A 195 -14.39 13.05 -7.09
C ARG A 195 -12.87 12.99 -7.06
N ASP A 196 -12.30 12.14 -6.22
CA ASP A 196 -10.91 12.24 -5.77
C ASP A 196 -9.98 11.22 -6.45
N VAL A 197 -10.49 10.21 -7.15
CA VAL A 197 -9.67 9.18 -7.82
C VAL A 197 -9.55 9.46 -9.32
N GLU A 198 -8.32 9.42 -9.81
CA GLU A 198 -7.98 9.55 -11.23
C GLU A 198 -7.97 8.18 -11.91
N ALA A 199 -7.34 7.19 -11.25
CA ALA A 199 -7.26 5.83 -11.76
C ALA A 199 -7.29 4.77 -10.65
N ILE A 200 -7.78 3.59 -11.00
CA ILE A 200 -7.58 2.35 -10.25
C ILE A 200 -6.51 1.55 -11.00
N VAL A 201 -5.42 1.20 -10.33
CA VAL A 201 -4.35 0.38 -10.91
C VAL A 201 -4.38 -1.00 -10.26
N VAL A 202 -4.51 -2.03 -11.09
CA VAL A 202 -4.83 -3.40 -10.66
C VAL A 202 -3.73 -4.37 -11.03
N ASP A 203 -3.44 -5.32 -10.14
CA ASP A 203 -2.57 -6.45 -10.43
C ASP A 203 -3.23 -7.40 -11.46
N PRO A 204 -2.51 -7.83 -12.50
CA PRO A 204 -3.07 -8.66 -13.57
C PRO A 204 -3.62 -10.01 -13.09
N SER A 205 -3.20 -10.53 -11.92
CA SER A 205 -3.71 -11.78 -11.34
C SER A 205 -5.20 -11.75 -10.98
N PHE A 206 -5.81 -10.57 -10.92
CA PHE A 206 -7.27 -10.43 -10.73
C PHE A 206 -8.08 -10.50 -12.02
N THR A 207 -7.46 -10.58 -13.20
CA THR A 207 -8.17 -10.65 -14.48
C THR A 207 -9.01 -11.92 -14.56
N GLY A 208 -10.31 -11.79 -14.87
CA GLY A 208 -11.25 -12.92 -14.94
C GLY A 208 -11.61 -13.52 -13.58
N THR A 209 -11.40 -12.78 -12.49
CA THR A 209 -11.85 -13.15 -11.14
C THR A 209 -13.01 -12.25 -10.70
N GLU A 210 -13.84 -12.70 -9.76
CA GLU A 210 -14.92 -11.88 -9.19
C GLU A 210 -14.43 -10.54 -8.62
N ILE A 211 -13.21 -10.53 -8.07
CA ILE A 211 -12.56 -9.31 -7.57
C ILE A 211 -12.17 -8.37 -8.71
N GLY A 212 -11.65 -8.90 -9.81
CA GLY A 212 -11.37 -8.13 -11.02
C GLY A 212 -12.64 -7.51 -11.61
N ASP A 213 -13.70 -8.31 -11.72
CA ASP A 213 -15.01 -7.87 -12.22
C ASP A 213 -15.59 -6.75 -11.34
N ALA A 214 -15.46 -6.86 -10.01
CA ALA A 214 -15.86 -5.81 -9.08
C ALA A 214 -15.09 -4.50 -9.28
N LEU A 215 -13.78 -4.56 -9.53
CA LEU A 215 -12.96 -3.38 -9.82
C LEU A 215 -13.28 -2.77 -11.19
N GLU A 216 -13.59 -3.59 -12.20
CA GLU A 216 -14.06 -3.13 -13.52
C GLU A 216 -15.41 -2.43 -13.44
N ALA A 217 -16.34 -2.98 -12.64
CA ALA A 217 -17.64 -2.37 -12.36
C ALA A 217 -17.49 -1.04 -11.60
N LEU A 218 -16.59 -0.98 -10.61
CA LEU A 218 -16.26 0.24 -9.88
C LEU A 218 -15.75 1.34 -10.82
N ALA A 219 -14.75 1.00 -11.65
CA ALA A 219 -14.16 1.93 -12.59
C ALA A 219 -15.20 2.48 -13.57
N SER A 220 -16.06 1.60 -14.10
CA SER A 220 -17.14 1.98 -15.02
C SER A 220 -18.18 2.88 -14.35
N ARG A 221 -18.62 2.53 -13.13
CA ARG A 221 -19.63 3.29 -12.36
C ARG A 221 -19.18 4.72 -12.07
N HIS A 222 -17.92 4.90 -11.71
CA HIS A 222 -17.36 6.19 -11.31
C HIS A 222 -16.61 6.92 -12.44
N ARG A 223 -16.56 6.33 -13.65
CA ARG A 223 -15.79 6.85 -14.81
C ARG A 223 -14.31 7.08 -14.48
N ILE A 224 -13.74 6.13 -13.74
CA ILE A 224 -12.32 6.14 -13.33
C ILE A 224 -11.52 5.35 -14.36
N SER A 225 -10.30 5.78 -14.66
CA SER A 225 -9.40 5.04 -15.54
C SER A 225 -8.98 3.72 -14.86
N LEU A 226 -9.19 2.59 -15.53
CA LEU A 226 -8.67 1.31 -15.07
C LEU A 226 -7.35 1.00 -15.78
N ARG A 227 -6.27 0.89 -15.01
CA ARG A 227 -4.94 0.53 -15.51
C ARG A 227 -4.47 -0.76 -14.85
N ARG A 228 -3.49 -1.41 -15.48
CA ARG A 228 -2.82 -2.58 -14.94
C ARG A 228 -1.33 -2.28 -14.82
N HIS A 229 -0.72 -2.69 -13.71
CA HIS A 229 0.73 -2.69 -13.56
C HIS A 229 1.29 -4.07 -13.99
N PRO A 230 2.62 -4.26 -14.10
CA PRO A 230 3.22 -5.51 -14.58
C PRO A 230 2.91 -6.77 -13.73
N GLY A 231 2.45 -6.60 -12.49
CA GLY A 231 2.06 -7.68 -11.59
C GLY A 231 3.17 -8.16 -10.67
N PHE A 232 2.75 -8.86 -9.62
CA PHE A 232 3.64 -9.57 -8.70
C PHE A 232 3.37 -11.07 -8.77
N ALA A 233 4.35 -11.83 -9.27
CA ALA A 233 4.32 -13.27 -9.32
C ALA A 233 5.73 -13.89 -9.27
N LEU A 234 5.87 -14.96 -8.50
CA LEU A 234 7.14 -15.69 -8.33
C LEU A 234 6.87 -17.20 -8.32
N SER A 235 7.84 -18.03 -8.73
CA SER A 235 7.78 -19.46 -8.44
C SER A 235 7.99 -19.72 -6.95
N PRO A 236 7.24 -20.63 -6.29
CA PRO A 236 7.55 -21.05 -4.92
C PRO A 236 8.98 -21.59 -4.72
N ALA A 237 9.64 -22.04 -5.80
CA ALA A 237 11.03 -22.49 -5.78
C ALA A 237 12.05 -21.34 -5.75
N GLU A 238 11.65 -20.14 -6.15
CA GLU A 238 12.49 -18.94 -6.19
C GLU A 238 12.35 -18.07 -4.93
N VAL A 239 11.52 -18.51 -3.97
CA VAL A 239 11.37 -17.81 -2.68
C VAL A 239 12.67 -17.96 -1.89
N PRO A 240 13.35 -16.85 -1.53
CA PRO A 240 14.58 -16.89 -0.75
C PRO A 240 14.34 -17.42 0.66
N ASP A 241 15.38 -18.02 1.24
CA ASP A 241 15.36 -18.56 2.61
C ASP A 241 15.81 -17.54 3.66
N ASP A 242 16.40 -16.43 3.24
CA ASP A 242 16.99 -15.38 4.09
C ASP A 242 16.14 -14.09 4.19
N PHE A 243 15.01 -14.00 3.47
CA PHE A 243 14.14 -12.82 3.50
C PHE A 243 12.81 -13.09 4.22
N ARG A 244 12.52 -12.30 5.27
CA ARG A 244 11.34 -12.46 6.17
C ARG A 244 11.27 -13.82 6.90
N GLY A 245 12.38 -14.56 6.93
CA GLY A 245 12.58 -15.75 7.73
C GLY A 245 12.28 -17.06 6.98
N PRO A 246 12.72 -18.21 7.54
CA PRO A 246 12.77 -19.48 6.83
C PRO A 246 11.40 -20.10 6.52
N ARG A 247 10.31 -19.54 7.09
CA ARG A 247 8.94 -20.01 6.87
C ARG A 247 8.33 -19.57 5.54
N MET A 248 8.95 -18.61 4.83
CA MET A 248 8.39 -18.07 3.59
C MET A 248 8.30 -19.11 2.47
N ALA A 249 9.38 -19.86 2.20
CA ALA A 249 9.37 -20.86 1.12
C ALA A 249 8.40 -22.03 1.37
N PRO A 250 8.31 -22.62 2.58
CA PRO A 250 7.27 -23.63 2.86
C PRO A 250 5.85 -23.07 2.77
N LEU A 251 5.61 -21.84 3.23
CA LEU A 251 4.28 -21.20 3.12
C LEU A 251 3.91 -20.95 1.66
N ALA A 252 4.85 -20.48 0.85
CA ALA A 252 4.67 -20.25 -0.57
C ALA A 252 4.21 -21.53 -1.29
N ARG A 253 4.86 -22.67 -1.02
CA ARG A 253 4.46 -23.97 -1.58
C ARG A 253 3.07 -24.41 -1.10
N ARG A 254 2.75 -24.22 0.19
CA ARG A 254 1.41 -24.52 0.72
C ARG A 254 0.33 -23.71 0.01
N ILE A 255 0.55 -22.41 -0.13
CA ILE A 255 -0.42 -21.49 -0.73
C ILE A 255 -0.56 -21.75 -2.22
N GLU A 256 0.54 -21.98 -2.93
CA GLU A 256 0.49 -22.31 -4.35
C GLU A 256 -0.30 -23.61 -4.58
N ALA A 257 0.01 -24.68 -3.85
CA ALA A 257 -0.68 -25.96 -4.01
C ALA A 257 -2.18 -25.90 -3.70
N ALA A 258 -2.60 -25.06 -2.75
CA ALA A 258 -4.00 -24.97 -2.31
C ALA A 258 -4.81 -23.90 -3.05
N PHE A 259 -4.16 -22.82 -3.51
CA PHE A 259 -4.85 -21.61 -3.95
C PHE A 259 -4.37 -21.04 -5.28
N ALA A 260 -3.26 -21.46 -5.89
CA ALA A 260 -2.85 -20.89 -7.17
C ALA A 260 -3.77 -21.31 -8.32
N SER A 261 -4.01 -20.38 -9.26
CA SER A 261 -4.76 -20.68 -10.49
C SER A 261 -3.86 -21.29 -11.57
N VAL A 262 -2.54 -21.11 -11.45
CA VAL A 262 -1.54 -21.61 -12.40
C VAL A 262 -0.48 -22.36 -11.61
N PRO A 263 -0.24 -23.66 -11.89
CA PRO A 263 0.79 -24.43 -11.21
C PRO A 263 2.18 -23.80 -11.34
N GLY A 264 2.94 -23.81 -10.25
CA GLY A 264 4.28 -23.24 -10.19
C GLY A 264 4.33 -21.71 -10.16
N ARG A 265 3.19 -21.03 -10.01
CA ARG A 265 3.11 -19.57 -9.94
C ARG A 265 2.36 -19.12 -8.70
N LEU A 266 3.05 -18.40 -7.83
CA LEU A 266 2.48 -17.72 -6.68
C LEU A 266 2.27 -16.24 -7.01
N ASP A 267 1.03 -15.77 -7.06
CA ASP A 267 0.67 -14.39 -7.38
C ASP A 267 -0.16 -13.71 -6.26
N ALA A 268 -0.45 -12.41 -6.45
CA ALA A 268 -1.21 -11.63 -5.48
C ALA A 268 -2.59 -12.25 -5.18
N ALA A 269 -3.31 -12.72 -6.20
CA ALA A 269 -4.63 -13.33 -6.04
C ALA A 269 -4.59 -14.67 -5.28
N ALA A 270 -3.53 -15.47 -5.42
CA ALA A 270 -3.33 -16.68 -4.63
C ALA A 270 -3.14 -16.36 -3.14
N LEU A 271 -2.31 -15.36 -2.81
CA LEU A 271 -2.18 -14.85 -1.43
C LEU A 271 -3.52 -14.29 -0.92
N GLY A 272 -4.28 -13.64 -1.82
CA GLY A 272 -5.69 -13.30 -1.70
C GLY A 272 -6.57 -14.38 -1.09
N ARG A 273 -6.68 -15.47 -1.85
CA ARG A 273 -7.50 -16.62 -1.51
C ARG A 273 -7.03 -17.27 -0.21
N ALA A 274 -5.72 -17.34 0.05
CA ALA A 274 -5.18 -17.83 1.31
C ALA A 274 -5.60 -16.95 2.50
N ALA A 275 -5.50 -15.62 2.39
CA ALA A 275 -5.93 -14.70 3.44
C ALA A 275 -7.44 -14.76 3.68
N ALA A 276 -8.24 -14.88 2.62
CA ALA A 276 -9.69 -15.06 2.73
C ALA A 276 -10.06 -16.41 3.37
N SER A 277 -9.31 -17.48 3.08
CA SER A 277 -9.46 -18.79 3.73
C SER A 277 -9.18 -18.69 5.23
N LEU A 278 -8.05 -18.09 5.63
CA LEU A 278 -7.71 -17.87 7.03
C LEU A 278 -8.80 -17.08 7.77
N HIS A 279 -9.37 -16.06 7.14
CA HIS A 279 -10.43 -15.26 7.73
C HIS A 279 -11.72 -16.05 7.95
N ARG A 280 -12.14 -16.87 6.97
CA ARG A 280 -13.40 -17.61 7.01
C ARG A 280 -13.33 -18.86 7.89
N ASP A 281 -12.19 -19.54 7.85
CA ASP A 281 -11.95 -20.76 8.61
C ASP A 281 -10.51 -20.78 9.15
N PRO A 282 -10.26 -20.13 10.29
CA PRO A 282 -8.95 -20.16 10.93
C PRO A 282 -8.50 -21.58 11.33
N SER A 283 -9.43 -22.51 11.53
CA SER A 283 -9.11 -23.88 11.95
C SER A 283 -8.42 -24.68 10.85
N ALA A 284 -8.68 -24.37 9.56
CA ALA A 284 -7.97 -24.94 8.43
C ALA A 284 -6.46 -24.63 8.38
N TRP A 285 -5.99 -23.72 9.25
CA TRP A 285 -4.60 -23.30 9.36
C TRP A 285 -3.94 -23.72 10.68
N SER A 286 -4.64 -24.48 11.53
CA SER A 286 -4.13 -24.85 12.86
C SER A 286 -2.88 -25.72 12.82
N ASP A 287 -2.65 -26.43 11.71
CA ASP A 287 -1.44 -27.23 11.48
C ASP A 287 -0.22 -26.37 11.08
N TRP A 288 -0.43 -25.10 10.73
CA TRP A 288 0.63 -24.16 10.35
C TRP A 288 1.12 -23.32 11.54
N ALA A 289 0.24 -22.52 12.13
CA ALA A 289 0.50 -21.62 13.25
C ALA A 289 -0.82 -21.08 13.84
N THR A 290 -0.73 -20.22 14.86
CA THR A 290 -1.91 -19.45 15.32
C THR A 290 -2.47 -18.56 14.21
N PRO A 291 -3.75 -18.14 14.27
CA PRO A 291 -4.32 -17.24 13.25
C PRO A 291 -3.53 -15.94 13.08
N GLU A 292 -3.07 -15.35 14.19
CA GLU A 292 -2.29 -14.10 14.20
C GLU A 292 -0.93 -14.29 13.52
N GLU A 293 -0.21 -15.36 13.86
CA GLU A 293 1.07 -15.69 13.22
C GLU A 293 0.89 -16.05 11.74
N THR A 294 -0.16 -16.78 11.39
CA THR A 294 -0.46 -17.14 10.00
C THR A 294 -0.75 -15.90 9.17
N TRP A 295 -1.55 -14.96 9.69
CA TRP A 295 -1.80 -13.68 9.06
C TRP A 295 -0.51 -12.88 8.86
N GLN A 296 0.35 -12.83 9.90
CA GLN A 296 1.64 -12.16 9.82
C GLN A 296 2.55 -12.80 8.76
N HIS A 297 2.58 -14.13 8.65
CA HIS A 297 3.36 -14.82 7.64
C HIS A 297 2.82 -14.58 6.21
N ILE A 298 1.50 -14.53 6.01
CA ILE A 298 0.90 -14.18 4.70
C ILE A 298 1.29 -12.75 4.30
N LYS A 299 1.25 -11.79 5.23
CA LYS A 299 1.74 -10.43 4.98
C LYS A 299 3.24 -10.42 4.64
N GLN A 300 4.05 -11.18 5.35
CA GLN A 300 5.48 -11.27 5.06
C GLN A 300 5.77 -11.91 3.70
N LEU A 301 4.99 -12.90 3.29
CA LEU A 301 5.08 -13.50 1.97
C LEU A 301 4.65 -12.52 0.87
N TRP A 302 3.69 -11.62 1.15
CA TRP A 302 3.43 -10.50 0.24
C TRP A 302 4.68 -9.62 0.05
N HIS A 303 5.44 -9.33 1.11
CA HIS A 303 6.70 -8.58 0.97
C HIS A 303 7.72 -9.32 0.09
N VAL A 304 7.76 -10.67 0.14
CA VAL A 304 8.59 -11.48 -0.76
C VAL A 304 8.15 -11.26 -2.21
N LEU A 305 6.85 -11.32 -2.51
CA LEU A 305 6.32 -11.09 -3.86
C LEU A 305 6.68 -9.69 -4.36
N VAL A 306 6.53 -8.65 -3.54
CA VAL A 306 6.91 -7.28 -3.92
C VAL A 306 8.40 -7.20 -4.26
N ARG A 307 9.26 -7.83 -3.46
CA ARG A 307 10.71 -7.72 -3.63
C ARG A 307 11.26 -8.55 -4.79
N PHE A 308 10.71 -9.75 -5.01
CA PHE A 308 11.32 -10.76 -5.87
C PHE A 308 10.43 -11.26 -7.01
N GLY A 309 9.10 -11.14 -6.90
CA GLY A 309 8.14 -11.59 -7.90
C GLY A 309 7.87 -10.57 -8.99
#